data_AF-A0A7J8Z0Q8-F1
#
_entry.id   AF-A0A7J8Z0Q8-F1
#
_cell.length_a   1.000
_cell.length_b   1.000
_cell.length_c   1.000
_cell.angle_alpha   90.00
_cell.angle_beta   90.00
_cell.angle_gamma   90.00
#
_symmetry.space_group_name_H-M   'P 1'
#
loop_
_entity.id
_entity.type
_entity.pdbx_description
1 polymer ?
#
loop_
_entity_poly.entity_id
_entity_poly.type
_entity_poly.pdbx_seq_one_letter_code
_entity_poly.pdbx_strand_id
1 'polypeptide(L)'
;MESEASSVGSSLPVPSVQELAKQPLSAIPNRYLRPELEQDVAADSGGPVLEIPVIDMQKLVSEESMNSELDKLDFACKEWGFFQLVNHGVSLTLLEKVSTQIQDFFNLPKEEKNKFWQYPGQVEGFGQSFVVSEDQKLDWADIFYMLTLPLHLRKPHLFNNLPLPLR
;
A
#
# COMPACT_ATOMS: atom_id res chain seq x y z
N MET A 1 15.88 -32.37 -16.65
CA MET A 1 14.60 -32.10 -15.96
C MET A 1 14.92 -31.20 -14.80
N GLU A 2 15.01 -29.90 -15.07
CA GLU A 2 15.17 -28.89 -14.03
C GLU A 2 13.83 -28.75 -13.32
N SER A 3 13.87 -28.89 -11.99
CA SER A 3 12.72 -28.73 -11.12
C SER A 3 12.19 -27.30 -11.23
N GLU A 4 10.92 -27.16 -11.63
CA GLU A 4 10.14 -25.94 -11.42
C GLU A 4 10.11 -25.64 -9.92
N ALA A 5 11.06 -24.85 -9.45
CA ALA A 5 10.96 -24.20 -8.16
C ALA A 5 9.80 -23.21 -8.29
N SER A 6 8.63 -23.60 -7.76
CA SER A 6 7.50 -22.69 -7.57
C SER A 6 8.01 -21.45 -6.85
N SER A 7 8.10 -20.34 -7.58
CA SER A 7 8.59 -19.06 -7.07
C SER A 7 7.53 -18.45 -6.15
N VAL A 8 7.51 -18.90 -4.89
CA VAL A 8 6.66 -18.30 -3.86
C VAL A 8 7.13 -16.85 -3.68
N GLY A 9 6.33 -15.89 -4.15
CA GLY A 9 6.62 -14.46 -4.06
C GLY A 9 7.22 -13.81 -5.32
N SER A 10 7.02 -14.37 -6.52
CA SER A 10 7.28 -13.64 -7.78
C SER A 10 6.05 -12.85 -8.24
N SER A 11 6.27 -11.81 -9.05
CA SER A 11 5.22 -11.07 -9.74
C SER A 11 5.55 -10.98 -11.22
N LEU A 12 4.55 -11.21 -12.09
CA LEU A 12 4.65 -10.90 -13.50
C LEU A 12 4.63 -9.38 -13.70
N PRO A 13 5.46 -8.81 -14.58
CA PRO A 13 5.43 -7.38 -14.84
C PRO A 13 4.10 -6.99 -15.50
N VAL A 14 3.45 -5.97 -14.96
CA VAL A 14 2.22 -5.38 -15.52
C VAL A 14 2.44 -3.93 -15.93
N PRO A 15 1.69 -3.39 -16.91
CA PRO A 15 1.83 -1.99 -17.29
C PRO A 15 1.53 -1.03 -16.13
N SER A 16 2.19 0.13 -16.11
CA SER A 16 1.85 1.22 -15.18
C SER A 16 0.46 1.77 -15.48
N VAL A 17 -0.39 1.78 -14.46
CA VAL A 17 -1.74 2.36 -14.53
C VAL A 17 -1.68 3.86 -14.71
N GLN A 18 -0.71 4.55 -14.09
CA GLN A 18 -0.52 5.98 -14.28
C GLN A 18 -0.19 6.32 -15.75
N GLU A 19 0.59 5.50 -16.45
CA GLU A 19 0.86 5.68 -17.88
C GLU A 19 -0.34 5.30 -18.75
N LEU A 20 -1.11 4.26 -18.38
CA LEU A 20 -2.36 3.92 -19.06
C LEU A 20 -3.39 5.06 -18.95
N ALA A 21 -3.50 5.70 -17.79
CA ALA A 21 -4.44 6.80 -17.54
C ALA A 21 -4.15 8.06 -18.37
N LYS A 22 -2.91 8.23 -18.87
CA LYS A 22 -2.53 9.32 -19.78
C LYS A 22 -2.97 9.07 -21.23
N GLN A 23 -3.28 7.84 -21.58
CA GLN A 23 -3.68 7.47 -22.94
C GLN A 23 -5.16 7.81 -23.18
N PRO A 24 -5.55 8.13 -24.42
CA PRO A 24 -6.95 8.36 -24.77
C PRO A 24 -7.71 7.01 -24.88
N LEU A 25 -7.95 6.36 -23.73
CA LEU A 25 -8.67 5.09 -23.65
C LEU A 25 -10.18 5.33 -23.79
N SER A 26 -10.84 4.61 -24.70
CA SER A 26 -12.30 4.61 -24.81
C SER A 26 -12.98 3.74 -23.75
N ALA A 27 -12.26 2.79 -23.16
CA ALA A 27 -12.73 1.90 -22.10
C ALA A 27 -11.56 1.41 -21.23
N ILE A 28 -11.88 1.04 -19.99
CA ILE A 28 -10.95 0.38 -19.07
C ILE A 28 -10.67 -1.05 -19.57
N PRO A 29 -9.41 -1.52 -19.60
CA PRO A 29 -9.10 -2.88 -20.04
C PRO A 29 -9.76 -3.96 -19.16
N ASN A 30 -10.13 -5.09 -19.77
CA ASN A 30 -10.87 -6.18 -19.12
C ASN A 30 -10.21 -6.76 -17.85
N ARG A 31 -8.87 -6.67 -17.73
CA ARG A 31 -8.14 -7.11 -16.53
C ARG A 31 -8.44 -6.26 -15.30
N TYR A 32 -8.97 -5.05 -15.43
CA TYR A 32 -9.30 -4.18 -14.29
C TYR A 32 -10.79 -4.15 -13.97
N LEU A 33 -11.63 -4.77 -14.80
CA LEU A 33 -13.07 -4.85 -14.56
C LEU A 33 -13.39 -5.93 -13.52
N ARG A 34 -14.20 -5.56 -12.52
CA ARG A 34 -14.65 -6.40 -11.39
C ARG A 34 -16.18 -6.43 -11.30
N PRO A 35 -16.88 -6.99 -12.31
CA PRO A 35 -18.34 -7.01 -12.32
C PRO A 35 -18.94 -7.75 -11.10
N GLU A 36 -18.17 -8.62 -10.45
CA GLU A 36 -18.59 -9.36 -9.27
C GLU A 36 -18.74 -8.45 -8.03
N LEU A 37 -17.95 -7.36 -7.94
CA LEU A 37 -17.98 -6.44 -6.79
C LEU A 37 -19.09 -5.38 -6.89
N GLU A 38 -19.67 -5.18 -8.08
CA GLU A 38 -20.75 -4.21 -8.29
C GLU A 38 -22.05 -4.63 -7.59
N GLN A 39 -22.21 -5.91 -7.22
CA GLN A 39 -23.41 -6.44 -6.56
C GLN A 39 -23.38 -6.33 -5.03
N ASP A 40 -22.21 -6.20 -4.41
CA ASP A 40 -22.04 -6.29 -2.95
C ASP A 40 -21.92 -4.94 -2.23
N VAL A 41 -21.80 -3.82 -2.97
CA VAL A 41 -21.82 -2.49 -2.35
C VAL A 41 -23.26 -2.05 -2.17
N ALA A 42 -23.95 -2.63 -1.19
CA ALA A 42 -25.17 -2.05 -0.64
C ALA A 42 -24.81 -0.74 0.07
N ALA A 43 -24.71 0.33 -0.72
CA ALA A 43 -24.67 1.69 -0.18
C ALA A 43 -26.03 1.96 0.48
N ASP A 44 -25.98 2.04 1.81
CA ASP A 44 -27.01 2.58 2.70
C ASP A 44 -28.28 1.74 2.87
N SER A 45 -28.31 0.97 3.95
CA SER A 45 -29.53 0.34 4.48
C SER A 45 -29.87 0.87 5.87
N GLY A 46 -29.90 2.20 6.04
CA GLY A 46 -30.64 2.88 7.12
C GLY A 46 -30.29 2.48 8.56
N GLY A 47 -29.17 1.79 8.76
CA GLY A 47 -28.63 1.39 10.05
C GLY A 47 -27.81 2.52 10.69
N PRO A 48 -27.49 2.41 11.98
CA PRO A 48 -26.58 3.36 12.63
C PRO A 48 -25.26 3.40 11.87
N VAL A 49 -24.77 4.61 11.61
CA VAL A 49 -23.43 4.82 11.03
C VAL A 49 -22.42 4.25 12.01
N LEU A 50 -21.77 3.15 11.63
CA LEU A 50 -20.68 2.57 12.38
C LEU A 50 -19.44 3.42 12.13
N GLU A 51 -18.92 4.08 13.17
CA GLU A 51 -17.69 4.87 13.10
C GLU A 51 -16.48 4.01 13.47
N ILE A 52 -15.43 4.08 12.64
CA ILE A 52 -14.17 3.38 12.89
C ILE A 52 -13.60 3.83 14.24
N PRO A 53 -13.23 2.90 15.15
CA PRO A 53 -12.67 3.24 16.46
C PRO A 53 -11.44 4.16 16.34
N VAL A 54 -11.37 5.16 17.21
CA VAL A 54 -10.22 6.07 17.33
C VAL A 54 -9.53 5.80 18.66
N ILE A 55 -8.24 5.47 18.59
CA ILE A 55 -7.38 5.17 19.72
C ILE A 55 -6.41 6.33 19.94
N ASP A 56 -6.32 6.82 21.17
CA ASP A 56 -5.43 7.89 21.57
C ASP A 56 -4.14 7.34 22.19
N MET A 57 -3.02 7.47 21.48
CA MET A 57 -1.73 6.95 21.96
C MET A 57 -1.25 7.64 23.24
N GLN A 58 -1.57 8.92 23.47
CA GLN A 58 -1.18 9.61 24.70
C GLN A 58 -1.91 9.05 25.92
N LYS A 59 -3.19 8.67 25.75
CA LYS A 59 -3.97 8.03 26.80
C LYS A 59 -3.50 6.60 27.06
N LEU A 60 -3.13 5.87 26.02
CA LEU A 60 -2.56 4.52 26.14
C LEU A 60 -1.27 4.49 26.98
N VAL A 61 -0.46 5.56 26.96
CA VAL A 61 0.79 5.64 27.73
C VAL A 61 0.66 6.44 29.03
N SER A 62 -0.54 6.95 29.34
CA SER A 62 -0.82 7.74 30.55
C SER A 62 -1.39 6.86 31.66
N GLU A 63 -0.76 6.88 32.84
CA GLU A 63 -1.20 6.06 33.98
C GLU A 63 -2.68 6.28 34.37
N GLU A 64 -3.19 7.51 34.22
CA GLU A 64 -4.55 7.87 34.61
C GLU A 64 -5.64 7.32 33.67
N SER A 65 -5.31 7.14 32.39
CA SER A 65 -6.28 6.81 31.33
C SER A 65 -5.99 5.51 30.58
N MET A 66 -4.83 4.89 30.86
CA MET A 66 -4.35 3.67 30.20
C MET A 66 -5.40 2.57 30.17
N ASN A 67 -6.00 2.21 31.32
CA ASN A 67 -6.95 1.10 31.38
C ASN A 67 -8.15 1.34 30.44
N SER A 68 -8.72 2.55 30.47
CA SER A 68 -9.88 2.87 29.63
C SER A 68 -9.56 2.89 28.13
N GLU A 69 -8.35 3.28 27.76
CA GLU A 69 -7.94 3.32 26.36
C GLU A 69 -7.47 1.94 25.86
N LEU A 70 -6.90 1.12 26.74
CA LEU A 70 -6.61 -0.30 26.49
C LEU A 70 -7.89 -1.09 26.22
N ASP A 71 -8.96 -0.87 26.97
CA ASP A 71 -10.25 -1.53 26.73
C ASP A 71 -10.81 -1.18 25.34
N LYS A 72 -10.66 0.08 24.90
CA LYS A 72 -11.05 0.49 23.54
C LYS A 72 -10.18 -0.18 22.49
N LEU A 73 -8.88 -0.27 22.72
CA LEU A 73 -7.96 -0.94 21.80
C LEU A 73 -8.27 -2.43 21.68
N ASP A 74 -8.54 -3.11 22.80
CA ASP A 74 -8.96 -4.52 22.83
C ASP A 74 -10.26 -4.73 22.03
N PHE A 75 -11.26 -3.88 22.26
CA PHE A 75 -12.52 -3.89 21.51
C PHE A 75 -12.29 -3.65 20.00
N ALA A 76 -11.49 -2.65 19.63
CA ALA A 76 -11.19 -2.36 18.23
C ALA A 76 -10.46 -3.54 17.55
N CYS A 77 -9.51 -4.16 18.24
CA CYS A 77 -8.82 -5.33 17.71
C CYS A 77 -9.74 -6.55 17.51
N LYS A 78 -10.66 -6.81 18.43
CA LYS A 78 -11.55 -7.99 18.40
C LYS A 78 -12.74 -7.83 17.47
N GLU A 79 -13.43 -6.70 17.56
CA GLU A 79 -14.71 -6.49 16.89
C GLU A 79 -14.55 -5.82 15.52
N TRP A 80 -13.48 -5.05 15.32
CA TRP A 80 -13.26 -4.32 14.07
C TRP A 80 -12.08 -4.84 13.25
N GLY A 81 -10.98 -5.23 13.90
CA GLY A 81 -9.71 -5.54 13.23
C GLY A 81 -9.02 -4.32 12.58
N PHE A 82 -9.57 -3.11 12.78
CA PHE A 82 -9.04 -1.86 12.24
C PHE A 82 -9.41 -0.68 13.15
N PHE A 83 -8.54 0.33 13.23
CA PHE A 83 -8.76 1.55 14.00
C PHE A 83 -7.87 2.69 13.50
N GLN A 84 -8.22 3.92 13.85
CA GLN A 84 -7.39 5.10 13.66
C GLN A 84 -6.57 5.36 14.92
N LEU A 85 -5.29 5.69 14.79
CA LEU A 85 -4.44 6.08 15.91
C LEU A 85 -4.20 7.60 15.85
N VAL A 86 -4.51 8.31 16.92
CA VAL A 86 -4.25 9.75 17.08
C VAL A 86 -3.25 10.00 18.20
N ASN A 87 -2.70 11.22 18.24
CA ASN A 87 -1.69 11.63 19.23
C ASN A 87 -0.48 10.67 19.31
N HIS A 88 -0.15 10.01 18.20
CA HIS A 88 0.86 8.96 18.07
C HIS A 88 2.33 9.42 18.22
N GLY A 89 2.57 10.71 18.48
CA GLY A 89 3.92 11.27 18.68
C GLY A 89 4.76 11.46 17.41
N VAL A 90 4.39 10.87 16.27
CA VAL A 90 5.00 11.18 14.96
C VAL A 90 4.72 12.64 14.57
N SER A 91 5.78 13.37 14.22
CA SER A 91 5.71 14.79 13.83
C SER A 91 4.84 15.02 12.60
N LEU A 92 3.92 15.99 12.65
CA LEU A 92 3.11 16.41 11.50
C LEU A 92 4.00 16.88 10.33
N THR A 93 5.06 17.64 10.61
CA THR A 93 6.02 18.07 9.59
C THR A 93 6.73 16.90 8.91
N LEU A 94 6.96 15.79 9.63
CA LEU A 94 7.51 14.59 9.01
C LEU A 94 6.48 13.93 8.08
N LEU A 95 5.22 13.81 8.51
CA LEU A 95 4.15 13.24 7.69
C LEU A 95 3.92 14.05 6.40
N GLU A 96 3.90 15.38 6.50
CA GLU A 96 3.81 16.29 5.35
C GLU A 96 4.98 16.07 4.38
N LYS A 97 6.21 16.01 4.90
CA LYS A 97 7.40 15.76 4.08
C LYS A 97 7.33 14.42 3.36
N VAL A 98 6.94 13.35 4.05
CA VAL A 98 6.81 12.01 3.45
C VAL A 98 5.74 12.04 2.35
N SER A 99 4.59 12.66 2.61
CA SER A 99 3.51 12.80 1.62
C SER A 99 3.97 13.51 0.35
N THR A 100 4.61 14.67 0.50
CA THR A 100 5.13 15.44 -0.63
C THR A 100 6.22 14.68 -1.40
N GLN A 101 7.15 14.03 -0.70
CA GLN A 101 8.24 13.28 -1.36
C GLN A 101 7.73 12.05 -2.12
N ILE A 102 6.72 11.36 -1.60
CA ILE A 102 6.07 10.26 -2.32
C ILE A 102 5.36 10.80 -3.56
N GLN A 103 4.63 11.92 -3.44
CA GLN A 103 3.99 12.56 -4.58
C GLN A 103 5.01 12.95 -5.66
N ASP A 104 6.12 13.58 -5.26
CA ASP A 104 7.22 13.95 -6.16
C ASP A 104 7.81 12.71 -6.85
N PHE A 105 8.00 11.61 -6.11
CA PHE A 105 8.47 10.34 -6.66
C PHE A 105 7.53 9.79 -7.75
N PHE A 106 6.21 9.75 -7.51
CA PHE A 106 5.25 9.26 -8.52
C PHE A 106 5.10 10.23 -9.71
N ASN A 107 5.41 11.51 -9.52
CA ASN A 107 5.45 12.52 -10.58
C ASN A 107 6.73 12.47 -11.44
N LEU A 108 7.75 11.70 -11.05
CA LEU A 108 8.95 11.53 -11.86
C LEU A 108 8.61 10.97 -13.26
N PRO A 109 9.42 11.30 -14.28
CA PRO A 109 9.32 10.68 -15.60
C PRO A 109 9.38 9.15 -15.51
N LYS A 110 8.74 8.47 -16.47
CA LYS A 110 8.70 7.02 -16.51
C LYS A 110 10.11 6.42 -16.52
N GLU A 111 11.04 7.04 -17.26
CA GLU A 111 12.42 6.61 -17.40
C GLU A 111 13.16 6.61 -16.05
N GLU A 112 12.87 7.58 -15.19
CA GLU A 112 13.41 7.65 -13.85
C GLU A 112 12.79 6.60 -12.92
N LYS A 113 11.47 6.36 -13.03
CA LYS A 113 10.78 5.31 -12.26
C LYS A 113 11.18 3.90 -12.69
N ASN A 114 11.55 3.69 -13.95
CA ASN A 114 12.02 2.40 -14.46
C ASN A 114 13.29 1.90 -13.75
N LYS A 115 14.09 2.80 -13.15
CA LYS A 115 15.26 2.41 -12.32
C LYS A 115 14.89 1.58 -11.10
N PHE A 116 13.61 1.62 -10.71
CA PHE A 116 13.07 0.90 -9.58
C PHE A 116 12.18 -0.27 -9.98
N TRP A 117 12.02 -0.55 -11.28
CA TRP A 117 11.07 -1.55 -11.74
C TRP A 117 11.39 -2.93 -11.16
N GLN A 118 10.36 -3.66 -10.74
CA GLN A 118 10.50 -5.03 -10.23
C GLN A 118 11.16 -5.93 -11.27
N TYR A 119 12.15 -6.70 -10.84
CA TYR A 119 12.72 -7.77 -11.66
C TYR A 119 11.83 -9.02 -11.62
N PRO A 120 11.79 -9.84 -12.69
CA PRO A 120 11.11 -11.12 -12.66
C PRO A 120 11.57 -11.96 -11.46
N GLY A 121 10.62 -12.44 -10.65
CA GLY A 121 10.95 -13.18 -9.42
C GLY A 121 11.07 -12.33 -8.15
N GLN A 122 10.91 -11.00 -8.22
CA GLN A 122 10.99 -10.10 -7.07
C GLN A 122 9.69 -9.30 -6.89
N VAL A 123 9.38 -8.94 -5.64
CA VAL A 123 8.22 -8.11 -5.26
C VAL A 123 8.61 -6.70 -4.81
N GLU A 124 9.88 -6.45 -4.51
CA GLU A 124 10.36 -5.13 -4.13
C GLU A 124 10.68 -4.29 -5.36
N GLY A 125 10.34 -3.01 -5.31
CA GLY A 125 10.44 -2.06 -6.42
C GLY A 125 9.08 -1.50 -6.84
N PHE A 126 9.09 -0.85 -8.00
CA PHE A 126 7.94 -0.28 -8.68
C PHE A 126 7.27 -1.35 -9.56
N GLY A 127 5.98 -1.58 -9.34
CA GLY A 127 5.19 -2.62 -10.01
C GLY A 127 4.13 -3.19 -9.07
N GLN A 128 3.10 -3.83 -9.62
CA GLN A 128 2.13 -4.53 -8.78
C GLN A 128 2.74 -5.83 -8.23
N SER A 129 2.60 -6.06 -6.93
CA SER A 129 3.04 -7.28 -6.28
C SER A 129 1.99 -8.39 -6.43
N PHE A 130 2.45 -9.65 -6.41
CA PHE A 130 1.59 -10.85 -6.43
C PHE A 130 0.72 -11.02 -7.68
N VAL A 131 1.21 -10.60 -8.86
CA VAL A 131 0.61 -10.97 -10.14
C VAL A 131 1.13 -12.35 -10.55
N VAL A 132 0.28 -13.36 -10.43
CA VAL A 132 0.65 -14.78 -10.62
C VAL A 132 0.15 -15.38 -11.94
N SER A 133 -0.72 -14.70 -12.68
CA SER A 133 -1.18 -15.15 -14.00
C SER A 133 -1.55 -14.00 -14.94
N GLU A 134 -1.60 -14.28 -16.25
CA GLU A 134 -2.02 -13.31 -17.27
C GLU A 134 -3.52 -13.02 -17.26
N ASP A 135 -4.32 -13.94 -16.75
CA ASP A 135 -5.78 -13.78 -16.61
C ASP A 135 -6.17 -13.13 -15.27
N GLN A 136 -5.21 -12.95 -14.37
CA GLN A 136 -5.44 -12.30 -13.08
C GLN A 136 -5.94 -10.89 -13.31
N LYS A 137 -7.05 -10.59 -12.63
CA LYS A 137 -7.58 -9.26 -12.52
C LYS A 137 -6.66 -8.38 -11.67
N LEU A 138 -6.43 -7.16 -12.12
CA LEU A 138 -5.46 -6.22 -11.57
C LEU A 138 -6.17 -5.06 -10.88
N ASP A 139 -5.47 -4.43 -9.94
CA ASP A 139 -5.95 -3.21 -9.30
C ASP A 139 -5.64 -2.00 -10.18
N TRP A 140 -6.49 -0.97 -10.13
CA TRP A 140 -6.23 0.29 -10.82
C TRP A 140 -5.26 1.16 -10.02
N ALA A 141 -4.05 0.66 -9.79
CA ALA A 141 -3.02 1.28 -8.97
C ALA A 141 -1.61 0.97 -9.46
N ASP A 142 -0.68 1.89 -9.18
CA ASP A 142 0.76 1.64 -9.23
C ASP A 142 1.30 1.56 -7.80
N ILE A 143 2.20 0.60 -7.54
CA ILE A 143 2.73 0.33 -6.20
C ILE A 143 4.26 0.46 -6.24
N PHE A 144 4.82 1.03 -5.18
CA PHE A 144 6.23 0.89 -4.85
C PHE A 144 6.33 0.18 -3.50
N TYR A 145 6.97 -0.98 -3.48
CA TYR A 145 7.11 -1.79 -2.27
C TYR A 145 8.59 -2.01 -1.93
N MET A 146 8.96 -1.93 -0.66
CA MET A 146 10.32 -2.20 -0.21
C MET A 146 10.36 -2.62 1.27
N LEU A 147 11.34 -3.46 1.62
CA LEU A 147 11.65 -3.75 3.00
C LEU A 147 12.55 -2.66 3.60
N THR A 148 12.09 -2.05 4.69
CA THR A 148 12.82 -0.99 5.40
C THR A 148 13.58 -1.50 6.62
N LEU A 149 13.16 -2.62 7.21
CA LEU A 149 13.82 -3.27 8.35
C LEU A 149 13.72 -4.80 8.24
N PRO A 150 14.70 -5.53 8.83
CA PRO A 150 15.98 -5.05 9.35
C PRO A 150 16.91 -4.53 8.24
N LEU A 151 17.93 -3.74 8.60
CA LEU A 151 18.79 -3.01 7.64
C LEU A 151 19.46 -3.90 6.59
N HIS A 152 19.81 -5.14 6.94
CA HIS A 152 20.48 -6.06 6.01
C HIS A 152 19.56 -6.62 4.93
N LEU A 153 18.23 -6.48 5.06
CA LEU A 153 17.27 -6.85 4.02
C LEU A 153 17.05 -5.72 3.00
N ARG A 154 17.49 -4.49 3.31
CA ARG A 154 17.37 -3.36 2.40
C ARG A 154 18.12 -3.64 1.10
N LYS A 155 17.41 -3.56 -0.02
CA LYS A 155 18.01 -3.72 -1.35
C LYS A 155 18.84 -2.48 -1.71
N PRO A 156 20.18 -2.58 -1.81
CA PRO A 156 21.01 -1.39 -2.05
C PRO A 156 20.66 -0.68 -3.35
N HIS A 157 20.27 -1.42 -4.39
CA HIS A 157 19.90 -0.84 -5.67
C HIS A 157 18.60 -0.02 -5.61
N LEU A 158 17.67 -0.30 -4.69
CA LEU A 158 16.48 0.55 -4.51
C LEU A 158 16.86 1.80 -3.71
N PHE A 159 17.47 1.62 -2.54
CA PHE A 159 17.81 2.74 -1.65
C PHE A 159 18.81 3.74 -2.25
N ASN A 160 19.79 3.26 -3.02
CA ASN A 160 20.79 4.14 -3.66
C ASN A 160 20.21 4.98 -4.81
N ASN A 161 19.08 4.56 -5.38
CA ASN A 161 18.40 5.31 -6.43
C ASN A 161 17.31 6.24 -5.88
N LEU A 162 16.81 6.01 -4.65
CA LEU A 162 15.81 6.89 -4.04
C LEU A 162 16.33 8.34 -3.98
N PRO A 163 15.46 9.34 -4.20
CA PRO A 163 15.76 10.74 -3.91
C PRO A 163 16.34 10.88 -2.50
N LEU A 164 17.37 11.71 -2.32
CA LEU A 164 18.02 11.93 -1.02
C LEU A 164 17.04 12.18 0.14
N PRO A 165 15.91 12.90 -0.03
CA PRO A 165 14.97 13.09 1.05
C PRO A 165 14.27 11.81 1.55
N LEU A 166 14.24 10.74 0.73
CA LEU A 166 13.61 9.43 1.01
C LEU A 166 14.61 8.34 1.41
N ARG A 167 15.91 8.65 1.44
CA ARG A 167 17.00 7.70 1.75
C ARG A 167 17.38 7.74 3.22
#